data_AF-A0A3M1F1V6-F1
#
_entry.id   AF-A0A3M1F1V6-F1
#
_cell.length_a   1.000
_cell.length_b   1.000
_cell.length_c   1.000
_cell.angle_alpha   90.00
_cell.angle_beta   90.00
_cell.angle_gamma   90.00
#
_symmetry.space_group_name_H-M   'P 1'
#
loop_
_entity.id
_entity.type
_entity.pdbx_description
1 polymer ?
#
loop_
_entity_poly.entity_id
_entity_poly.type
_entity_poly.pdbx_seq_one_letter_code
_entity_poly.pdbx_strand_id
1 'polypeptide(L)'
;AIFGAGFCVPGNVEPCVERRYFGAVHYLALVCVENELRRRLLARPAWRESGGETFIQQQIAFNHWLQSEGPQQAPPVALLDATEAGVEETTLAVARWMARRVGDA
;
A
#
# COMPACT_ATOMS: atom_id res chain seq x y z
N ALA A 1 -7.78 -8.88 -11.81
CA ALA A 1 -7.81 -8.31 -10.45
C ALA A 1 -6.94 -9.16 -9.53
N ILE A 2 -6.09 -8.54 -8.71
CA ILE A 2 -5.36 -9.26 -7.66
C ILE A 2 -6.32 -9.39 -6.47
N PHE A 3 -6.77 -10.62 -6.22
CA PHE A 3 -7.73 -10.93 -5.16
C PHE A 3 -7.07 -10.67 -3.79
N GLY A 4 -7.75 -9.95 -2.90
CA GLY A 4 -7.22 -9.58 -1.58
C GLY A 4 -6.44 -8.25 -1.51
N ALA A 5 -6.08 -7.64 -2.64
CA ALA A 5 -5.43 -6.33 -2.67
C ALA A 5 -6.40 -5.14 -2.56
N GLY A 6 -7.73 -5.37 -2.57
CA GLY A 6 -8.72 -4.29 -2.57
C GLY A 6 -8.48 -3.30 -3.71
N PHE A 7 -8.45 -2.00 -3.42
CA PHE A 7 -8.12 -0.94 -4.39
C PHE A 7 -6.62 -0.60 -4.45
N CYS A 8 -5.76 -1.39 -3.81
CA CYS A 8 -4.33 -1.07 -3.65
C CYS A 8 -3.49 -1.27 -4.91
N VAL A 9 -4.07 -1.74 -6.03
CA VAL A 9 -3.35 -1.96 -7.29
C VAL A 9 -4.13 -1.41 -8.48
N PRO A 10 -3.46 -0.88 -9.50
CA PRO A 10 -4.14 -0.26 -10.64
C PRO A 10 -5.06 -1.20 -11.41
N GLY A 11 -4.67 -2.48 -11.54
CA GLY A 11 -5.51 -3.49 -12.20
C GLY A 11 -6.87 -3.75 -11.53
N ASN A 12 -7.11 -3.22 -10.32
CA ASN A 12 -8.39 -3.31 -9.63
C ASN A 12 -9.24 -2.04 -9.76
N VAL A 13 -8.71 -0.95 -10.33
CA VAL A 13 -9.39 0.36 -10.44
C VAL A 13 -9.45 0.83 -11.89
N GLU A 14 -8.35 0.78 -12.65
CA GLU A 14 -8.29 1.31 -14.01
C GLU A 14 -9.30 0.67 -14.98
N PRO A 15 -9.61 -0.64 -14.89
CA PRO A 15 -10.62 -1.25 -15.78
C PRO A 15 -12.07 -0.92 -15.42
N CYS A 16 -12.33 -0.30 -14.26
CA CYS A 16 -13.70 -0.02 -13.81
C CYS A 16 -14.35 1.07 -14.68
N VAL A 17 -15.64 0.89 -15.01
CA VAL A 17 -16.38 1.88 -15.80
C VAL A 17 -16.43 3.23 -15.08
N GLU A 18 -16.55 3.20 -13.74
CA GLU A 18 -16.59 4.36 -12.86
C GLU A 18 -15.27 5.14 -12.82
N ARG A 19 -14.15 4.58 -13.30
CA ARG A 19 -12.85 5.26 -13.40
C ARG A 19 -12.96 6.60 -14.12
N ARG A 20 -13.91 6.73 -15.06
CA ARG A 20 -14.22 7.94 -15.82
C ARG A 20 -14.64 9.14 -14.98
N TYR A 21 -15.09 8.93 -13.74
CA TYR A 21 -15.52 10.02 -12.84
C TYR A 21 -14.38 10.64 -12.05
N PHE A 22 -13.18 10.06 -12.13
CA PHE A 22 -11.99 10.53 -11.42
C PHE A 22 -10.96 11.10 -12.41
N GLY A 23 -10.22 12.13 -11.98
CA GLY A 23 -9.09 12.66 -12.73
C GLY A 23 -7.88 11.72 -12.72
N ALA A 24 -6.67 12.25 -12.54
CA ALA A 24 -5.50 11.41 -12.32
C ALA A 24 -5.67 10.58 -11.02
N VAL A 25 -5.37 9.29 -11.09
CA VAL A 25 -5.35 8.38 -9.94
C VAL A 25 -3.90 7.95 -9.72
N HIS A 26 -3.41 8.12 -8.49
CA HIS A 26 -2.03 7.81 -8.11
C HIS A 26 -2.02 6.73 -7.04
N TYR A 27 -1.12 5.76 -7.18
CA TYR A 27 -1.01 4.61 -6.29
C TYR A 27 0.25 4.75 -5.44
N LEU A 28 0.09 4.64 -4.12
CA LEU A 28 1.17 4.64 -3.14
C LEU A 28 1.00 3.45 -2.20
N ALA A 29 2.05 2.64 -2.08
CA ALA A 29 2.14 1.58 -1.09
C ALA A 29 3.11 1.97 0.03
N LEU A 30 2.66 1.82 1.27
CA LEU A 30 3.52 1.90 2.45
C LEU A 30 4.08 0.50 2.70
N VAL A 31 5.39 0.36 2.50
CA VAL A 31 6.11 -0.91 2.64
C VAL A 31 7.03 -0.87 3.84
N CYS A 32 7.41 -2.05 4.34
CA CYS A 32 8.44 -2.17 5.38
C CYS A 32 9.10 -3.55 5.33
N VAL A 33 10.18 -3.73 6.08
CA VAL A 33 10.82 -5.04 6.24
C VAL A 33 9.91 -6.03 6.98
N GLU A 34 10.14 -7.33 6.72
CA GLU A 34 9.30 -8.44 7.22
C GLU A 34 9.09 -8.40 8.74
N ASN A 35 10.17 -8.27 9.51
CA ASN A 35 10.13 -8.29 10.97
C ASN A 35 9.25 -7.16 11.52
N GLU A 36 9.33 -5.98 10.90
CA GLU A 36 8.54 -4.83 11.31
C GLU A 36 7.06 -5.00 10.95
N LEU A 37 6.77 -5.53 9.75
CA LEU A 37 5.39 -5.85 9.36
C LEU A 37 4.76 -6.86 10.31
N ARG A 38 5.45 -7.96 10.61
CA ARG A 38 5.00 -8.97 11.58
C ARG A 38 4.75 -8.35 12.96
N ARG A 39 5.71 -7.57 13.47
CA ARG A 39 5.57 -6.88 14.78
C ARG A 39 4.34 -5.98 14.80
N ARG A 40 4.13 -5.16 13.76
CA ARG A 40 2.96 -4.28 13.63
C ARG A 40 1.65 -5.05 13.52
N LEU A 41 1.62 -6.18 12.83
CA LEU A 41 0.43 -7.04 12.69
C LEU A 41 0.02 -7.69 14.02
N LEU A 42 0.99 -8.19 14.77
CA LEU A 42 0.77 -8.77 16.10
C LEU A 42 0.34 -7.73 17.15
N ALA A 43 0.79 -6.48 17.00
CA ALA A 43 0.41 -5.38 17.89
C ALA A 43 -1.01 -4.83 17.64
N ARG A 44 -1.69 -5.25 16.56
CA ARG A 44 -3.06 -4.79 16.28
C ARG A 44 -4.04 -5.40 17.30
N PRO A 45 -5.11 -4.67 17.67
CA PRO A 45 -6.15 -5.19 18.56
C PRO A 45 -6.71 -6.55 18.10
N ALA A 46 -6.95 -7.45 19.05
CA ALA A 46 -7.35 -8.83 18.78
C ALA A 46 -8.60 -8.98 17.88
N TRP A 47 -9.57 -8.06 17.99
CA TRP A 47 -10.78 -8.07 17.18
C TRP A 47 -10.53 -7.90 15.67
N ARG A 48 -9.32 -7.47 15.25
CA ARG A 48 -8.91 -7.42 13.84
C ARG A 48 -8.43 -8.75 13.28
N GLU A 49 -8.25 -9.77 14.12
CA GLU A 49 -7.85 -11.13 13.73
C GLU A 49 -6.55 -11.19 12.89
N SER A 50 -5.71 -10.16 12.97
CA SER A 50 -4.51 -10.02 12.13
C SER A 50 -3.27 -10.74 12.68
N GLY A 51 -3.39 -11.38 13.85
CA GLY A 51 -2.30 -12.09 14.52
C GLY A 51 -2.15 -13.56 14.09
N GLY A 52 -3.05 -14.08 13.24
CA GLY A 52 -2.96 -15.45 12.73
C GLY A 52 -1.75 -15.63 11.80
N GLU A 53 -1.02 -16.73 11.97
CA GLU A 53 0.23 -16.96 11.21
C GLU A 53 0.00 -16.98 9.69
N THR A 54 -1.06 -17.64 9.21
CA THR A 54 -1.43 -17.64 7.79
C THR A 54 -1.68 -16.23 7.26
N PHE A 55 -2.37 -15.39 8.03
CA PHE A 55 -2.63 -14.00 7.65
C PHE A 55 -1.33 -13.20 7.56
N ILE A 56 -0.45 -13.33 8.56
CA ILE A 56 0.85 -12.65 8.60
C ILE A 56 1.69 -13.02 7.37
N GLN A 57 1.78 -14.31 7.04
CA GLN A 57 2.55 -14.78 5.88
C GLN A 57 1.98 -14.24 4.55
N GLN A 58 0.65 -14.17 4.42
CA GLN A 58 0.02 -13.56 3.24
C GLN A 58 0.33 -12.07 3.12
N GLN A 59 0.32 -11.33 4.24
CA GLN A 59 0.66 -9.90 4.23
C GLN A 59 2.14 -9.67 3.91
N ILE A 60 3.04 -10.51 4.43
CA ILE A 60 4.48 -10.47 4.10
C ILE A 60 4.69 -10.72 2.61
N ALA A 61 4.08 -11.78 2.06
CA ALA A 61 4.17 -12.09 0.64
C ALA A 61 3.63 -10.93 -0.22
N PHE A 62 2.52 -10.32 0.18
CA PHE A 62 1.96 -9.17 -0.55
C PHE A 62 2.85 -7.93 -0.46
N ASN A 63 3.46 -7.66 0.70
CA ASN A 63 4.42 -6.57 0.86
C ASN A 63 5.69 -6.78 0.01
N HIS A 64 6.17 -8.01 -0.15
CA HIS A 64 7.26 -8.32 -1.09
C HIS A 64 6.84 -8.14 -2.54
N TRP A 65 5.65 -8.62 -2.90
CA TRP A 65 5.10 -8.43 -4.24
C TRP A 65 4.95 -6.93 -4.58
N LEU A 66 4.49 -6.10 -3.63
CA LEU A 66 4.43 -4.65 -3.84
C LEU A 66 5.79 -4.04 -4.11
N GLN A 67 6.83 -4.48 -3.39
CA GLN A 67 8.20 -3.98 -3.58
C GLN A 67 8.77 -4.37 -4.96
N SER A 68 8.52 -5.58 -5.44
CA SER A 68 9.06 -6.05 -6.73
C SER A 68 8.19 -5.66 -7.92
N GLU A 69 6.88 -5.92 -7.86
CA GLU A 69 5.96 -5.81 -9.00
C GLU A 69 5.19 -4.48 -9.01
N GLY A 70 5.01 -3.84 -7.85
CA GLY A 70 4.28 -2.57 -7.73
C GLY A 70 4.80 -1.48 -8.67
N PRO A 71 6.11 -1.18 -8.69
CA PRO A 71 6.70 -0.21 -9.61
C PRO A 71 6.55 -0.57 -11.09
N GLN A 72 6.31 -1.85 -11.42
CA GLN A 72 6.17 -2.36 -12.78
C GLN A 72 4.72 -2.33 -13.29
N GLN A 73 3.76 -1.99 -12.43
CA GLN A 73 2.36 -1.88 -12.84
C GLN A 73 2.14 -0.69 -13.78
N ALA A 74 1.01 -0.68 -14.48
CA ALA A 74 0.58 0.41 -15.33
C ALA A 74 -0.79 0.94 -14.87
N PRO A 75 -0.88 2.15 -14.30
CA PRO A 75 0.20 3.04 -13.83
C PRO A 75 1.05 2.45 -12.69
N PRO A 76 2.29 2.94 -12.46
CA PRO A 76 3.18 2.39 -11.44
C PRO A 76 2.69 2.69 -10.02
N VAL A 77 2.86 1.73 -9.12
CA VAL A 77 2.68 1.92 -7.68
C VAL A 77 3.96 2.52 -7.10
N ALA A 78 3.88 3.74 -6.60
CA ALA A 78 4.96 4.34 -5.86
C ALA A 78 5.14 3.65 -4.50
N LEU A 79 6.38 3.58 -4.02
CA LEU A 79 6.69 2.96 -2.73
C LEU A 79 7.15 4.04 -1.74
N LEU A 80 6.69 3.91 -0.50
CA LEU A 80 7.20 4.63 0.65
C LEU A 80 7.64 3.61 1.70
N ASP A 81 8.94 3.52 1.96
CA ASP A 81 9.45 2.71 3.06
C ASP A 81 9.14 3.40 4.39
N ALA A 82 8.39 2.70 5.22
CA ALA A 82 8.00 3.14 6.56
C ALA A 82 8.54 2.18 7.64
N THR A 83 9.65 1.49 7.37
CA THR A 83 10.29 0.54 8.30
C THR A 83 10.64 1.20 9.63
N GLU A 84 11.42 2.28 9.58
CA GLU A 84 11.91 2.98 10.79
C GLU A 84 11.06 4.20 11.15
N ALA A 85 10.23 4.67 10.21
CA ALA A 85 9.45 5.88 10.37
C ALA A 85 8.30 5.70 11.37
N GLY A 86 8.15 6.69 12.25
CA GLY A 86 6.98 6.82 13.11
C GLY A 86 5.72 7.21 12.34
N VAL A 87 4.56 7.16 13.00
CA VAL A 87 3.27 7.52 12.37
C VAL A 87 3.27 8.97 11.87
N GLU A 88 3.79 9.92 12.67
CA GLU A 88 3.84 11.34 12.30
C GLU A 88 4.74 11.58 11.09
N GLU A 89 5.95 11.03 11.11
CA GLU A 89 6.90 11.13 9.99
C GLU A 89 6.34 10.52 8.71
N THR A 90 5.75 9.32 8.81
CA THR A 90 5.10 8.65 7.69
C THR A 90 3.97 9.50 7.13
N THR A 91 3.13 10.09 8.00
CA THR A 91 2.00 10.93 7.58
C THR A 91 2.49 12.18 6.84
N LEU A 92 3.54 12.83 7.34
CA LEU A 92 4.17 13.97 6.67
C LEU A 92 4.76 13.59 5.32
N ALA A 93 5.39 12.41 5.21
CA ALA A 93 5.92 11.91 3.95
C ALA A 93 4.82 11.65 2.91
N VAL A 94 3.71 11.04 3.33
CA VAL A 94 2.53 10.82 2.49
C VAL A 94 1.92 12.16 2.07
N ALA A 95 1.74 13.11 2.98
CA ALA A 95 1.20 14.44 2.69
C ALA A 95 2.06 15.18 1.64
N ARG A 96 3.38 15.16 1.80
CA ARG A 96 4.32 15.73 0.81
C ARG A 96 4.24 15.02 -0.54
N TRP A 97 4.09 13.70 -0.54
CA TRP A 97 3.92 12.93 -1.77
C TRP A 97 2.62 13.32 -2.49
N MET A 98 1.51 13.41 -1.77
CA MET A 98 0.21 13.83 -2.34
C MET A 98 0.29 15.26 -2.90
N ALA A 99 0.88 16.20 -2.16
CA ALA A 99 0.99 17.59 -2.60
C ALA A 99 1.74 17.73 -3.93
N ARG A 100 2.80 16.94 -4.15
CA ARG A 100 3.51 16.91 -5.44
C ARG A 100 2.62 16.38 -6.56
N ARG A 101 1.89 15.29 -6.32
CA ARG A 101 1.06 14.64 -7.36
C ARG A 101 -0.20 15.41 -7.71
N VAL A 102 -0.82 16.05 -6.74
CA VAL A 102 -2.04 16.85 -6.93
C VAL A 102 -1.71 18.26 -7.41
N GLY A 103 -0.53 18.81 -7.05
CA GLY A 103 -0.07 20.12 -7.54
C GLY A 103 0.44 20.12 -8.98
N ASP A 104 0.75 18.95 -9.54
CA ASP A 104 1.15 18.76 -10.95
C ASP A 104 -0.07 18.53 -11.89
N ALA A 105 -1.31 18.64 -11.38
CA ALA A 105 -2.57 18.39 -12.11
C ALA A 105 -3.28 19.67 -12.56
#